data_AF-A0A923TFP0-F1
#
_entry.id   AF-A0A923TFP0-F1
#
_cell.length_a   1.000
_cell.length_b   1.000
_cell.length_c   1.000
_cell.angle_alpha   90.00
_cell.angle_beta   90.00
_cell.angle_gamma   90.00
#
_symmetry.space_group_name_H-M   'P 1'
#
loop_
_entity.id
_entity.type
_entity.pdbx_description
1 polymer ?
#
loop_
_entity_poly.entity_id
_entity_poly.type
_entity_poly.pdbx_seq_one_letter_code
_entity_poly.pdbx_strand_id
1 'polypeptide(L)'
;MKKAYGIFGFLSLVFALAFAFNNCAGPSGGTLQQGGTQLASSTSSGKLMIGYAPSVLKVGDSIAITVTGGTSPYKFELSYGSGMLTQNIFKTSAEGYATLKVTDADSYSQYFSIFTGTVSGTGGYSGGVPQYPTAPVHRFYKALTGEHLYTLSSTEGFASGMTYEGISFNVLTSQVNANAIAIYRCVSNVNSFHFVSIQAACAGGKNEGIYGYAFNYSAINTVPVNSYLHPTLRDYLATTSEQEATSGGYAFIGLLGFFPK
;
A
#
# COMPACT_ATOMS: atom_id res chain seq x y z
N MET A 1 18.86 85.97 -16.22
CA MET A 1 18.89 86.78 -14.99
C MET A 1 18.47 85.88 -13.81
N LYS A 2 19.28 85.81 -12.73
CA LYS A 2 18.97 85.46 -11.32
C LYS A 2 18.07 84.22 -11.05
N LYS A 3 18.31 83.29 -10.13
CA LYS A 3 19.08 83.24 -8.87
C LYS A 3 19.03 81.78 -8.34
N ALA A 4 19.97 81.44 -7.47
CA ALA A 4 20.07 80.18 -6.73
C ALA A 4 19.21 80.14 -5.43
N TYR A 5 19.42 79.06 -4.64
CA TYR A 5 18.97 78.73 -3.25
C TYR A 5 17.60 78.01 -3.15
N GLY A 6 17.38 76.96 -2.34
CA GLY A 6 18.16 76.33 -1.27
C GLY A 6 17.38 75.15 -0.63
N ILE A 7 18.07 74.50 0.31
CA ILE A 7 17.83 73.24 1.06
C ILE A 7 16.55 73.22 1.95
N PHE A 8 15.95 72.04 2.17
CA PHE A 8 15.66 71.37 3.48
C PHE A 8 14.63 70.24 3.32
N GLY A 9 14.96 69.03 3.80
CA GLY A 9 14.15 67.82 3.66
C GLY A 9 13.14 67.59 4.79
N PHE A 10 12.29 66.57 4.63
CA PHE A 10 11.64 65.83 5.72
C PHE A 10 11.09 64.49 5.19
N LEU A 11 11.57 63.41 5.80
CA LEU A 11 10.87 62.20 6.28
C LEU A 11 9.73 61.53 5.47
N SER A 12 9.92 60.21 5.27
CA SER A 12 8.95 59.12 5.50
C SER A 12 8.59 58.25 4.28
N LEU A 13 9.02 56.98 4.40
CA LEU A 13 8.38 55.71 4.00
C LEU A 13 7.26 55.76 2.93
N VAL A 14 7.40 55.00 1.85
CA VAL A 14 6.44 53.95 1.40
C VAL A 14 7.10 53.02 0.36
N PHE A 15 6.97 51.72 0.62
CA PHE A 15 6.99 50.53 -0.24
C PHE A 15 7.12 50.74 -1.77
N ALA A 16 8.16 50.17 -2.38
CA ALA A 16 8.25 49.93 -3.81
C ALA A 16 7.99 48.45 -4.11
N LEU A 17 6.86 48.16 -4.76
CA LEU A 17 6.54 46.86 -5.35
C LEU A 17 7.19 46.81 -6.75
N ALA A 18 8.29 46.08 -6.89
CA ALA A 18 8.94 45.85 -8.19
C ALA A 18 8.49 44.50 -8.76
N PHE A 19 7.72 44.54 -9.85
CA PHE A 19 7.55 43.39 -10.74
C PHE A 19 8.82 43.21 -11.56
N ALA A 20 9.52 42.09 -11.36
CA ALA A 20 10.55 41.62 -12.27
C ALA A 20 10.00 40.42 -13.06
N PHE A 21 9.84 40.60 -14.37
CA PHE A 21 9.76 39.49 -15.30
C PHE A 21 11.14 38.84 -15.37
N ASN A 22 11.22 37.54 -15.11
CA ASN A 22 12.41 36.75 -15.44
C ASN A 22 12.00 35.47 -16.15
N ASN A 23 12.65 35.24 -17.29
CA ASN A 23 12.43 34.15 -18.21
C ASN A 23 12.66 32.79 -17.54
N CYS A 24 11.66 31.90 -17.61
CA CYS A 24 11.82 30.50 -17.21
C CYS A 24 12.29 29.68 -18.41
N ALA A 25 13.60 29.44 -18.48
CA ALA A 25 14.18 28.37 -19.27
C ALA A 25 13.77 27.02 -18.65
N GLY A 26 13.51 26.01 -19.50
CA GLY A 26 12.89 24.73 -19.13
C GLY A 26 13.61 23.93 -18.02
N PRO A 27 12.96 22.88 -17.48
CA PRO A 27 13.53 22.12 -16.37
C PRO A 27 14.75 21.34 -16.85
N SER A 28 15.93 21.85 -16.48
CA SER A 28 17.16 21.07 -16.40
C SER A 28 16.96 19.94 -15.39
N GLY A 29 17.24 18.71 -15.80
CA GLY A 29 17.18 17.52 -14.96
C GLY A 29 18.04 17.68 -13.70
N GLY A 30 17.38 17.90 -12.56
CA GLY A 30 17.99 17.77 -11.25
C GLY A 30 17.93 16.31 -10.83
N THR A 31 19.08 15.65 -10.74
CA THR A 31 19.21 14.39 -10.00
C THR A 31 18.95 14.65 -8.53
N LEU A 32 17.81 14.18 -8.02
CA LEU A 32 17.57 14.09 -6.59
C LEU A 32 18.46 12.97 -6.03
N GLN A 33 19.58 13.35 -5.43
CA GLN A 33 20.34 12.49 -4.53
C GLN A 33 19.65 12.56 -3.16
N GLN A 34 19.06 11.45 -2.71
CA GLN A 34 18.61 11.34 -1.32
C GLN A 34 18.90 9.94 -0.78
N GLY A 35 20.00 9.85 -0.02
CA GLY A 35 20.29 8.72 0.85
C GLY A 35 19.28 8.70 1.99
N GLY A 36 18.46 7.67 2.02
CA GLY A 36 17.58 7.36 3.15
C GLY A 36 17.59 5.85 3.34
N THR A 37 18.26 5.40 4.41
CA THR A 37 18.19 4.03 4.89
C THR A 37 16.75 3.77 5.35
N GLN A 38 16.03 2.86 4.69
CA GLN A 38 14.70 2.46 5.14
C GLN A 38 14.85 1.30 6.13
N LEU A 39 14.74 1.62 7.42
CA LEU A 39 14.54 0.64 8.49
C LEU A 39 13.05 0.26 8.47
N ALA A 40 12.72 -0.91 7.90
CA ALA A 40 11.39 -1.49 8.11
C ALA A 40 11.37 -2.15 9.49
N SER A 41 10.81 -1.45 10.49
CA SER A 41 10.67 -1.96 11.87
C SER A 41 9.27 -2.50 12.13
N SER A 42 9.17 -3.73 12.62
CA SER A 42 8.03 -4.17 13.44
C SER A 42 8.54 -4.45 14.87
N THR A 43 7.92 -3.79 15.84
CA THR A 43 8.31 -3.86 17.26
C THR A 43 7.78 -5.12 17.93
N SER A 44 8.67 -6.00 18.35
CA SER A 44 8.70 -6.59 19.72
C SER A 44 9.99 -7.40 19.93
N SER A 45 10.75 -7.02 20.96
CA SER A 45 11.86 -7.73 21.63
C SER A 45 12.83 -8.56 20.76
N GLY A 46 14.05 -8.05 20.50
CA GLY A 46 15.22 -8.86 20.10
C GLY A 46 15.20 -9.48 18.69
N LYS A 47 14.14 -9.28 17.91
CA LYS A 47 13.96 -9.87 16.57
C LYS A 47 14.76 -9.16 15.48
N LEU A 48 15.11 -9.90 14.43
CA LEU A 48 15.88 -9.44 13.26
C LEU A 48 15.27 -8.17 12.63
N MET A 49 16.05 -7.11 12.53
CA MET A 49 15.75 -5.90 11.78
C MET A 49 16.57 -5.89 10.48
N ILE A 50 15.89 -5.71 9.35
CA ILE A 50 16.49 -5.81 8.01
C ILE A 50 16.44 -4.44 7.33
N GLY A 51 17.55 -4.04 6.72
CA GLY A 51 17.66 -2.80 5.96
C GLY A 51 18.45 -2.99 4.66
N TYR A 52 18.16 -2.16 3.67
CA TYR A 52 18.92 -2.07 2.41
C TYR A 52 18.82 -0.65 1.84
N ALA A 53 19.75 -0.28 0.96
CA ALA A 53 19.74 0.98 0.24
C ALA A 53 20.42 0.82 -1.14
N PRO A 54 19.98 1.58 -2.17
CA PRO A 54 18.85 2.50 -2.17
C PRO A 54 17.49 1.78 -2.20
N SER A 55 16.40 2.49 -1.89
CA SER A 55 15.03 1.95 -1.85
C SER A 55 14.31 1.94 -3.21
N VAL A 56 14.87 2.61 -4.22
CA VAL A 56 14.41 2.55 -5.61
C VAL A 56 15.46 1.83 -6.42
N LEU A 57 15.11 0.66 -6.95
CA LEU A 57 16.03 -0.19 -7.70
C LEU A 57 15.56 -0.37 -9.14
N LYS A 58 16.49 -0.26 -10.05
CA LYS A 58 16.32 -0.59 -11.47
C LYS A 58 16.84 -2.00 -11.72
N VAL A 59 16.41 -2.60 -12.82
CA VAL A 59 16.97 -3.88 -13.28
C VAL A 59 18.47 -3.75 -13.48
N GLY A 60 19.24 -4.63 -12.86
CA GLY A 60 20.71 -4.64 -12.88
C GLY A 60 21.37 -4.11 -11.60
N ASP A 61 20.64 -3.40 -10.75
CA ASP A 61 21.16 -2.88 -9.47
C ASP A 61 21.55 -4.02 -8.52
N SER A 62 22.55 -3.77 -7.68
CA SER A 62 22.99 -4.69 -6.62
C SER A 62 23.00 -3.96 -5.29
N ILE A 63 22.33 -4.54 -4.30
CA ILE A 63 22.23 -3.98 -2.94
C ILE A 63 22.73 -4.96 -1.89
N ALA A 64 23.31 -4.41 -0.83
CA ALA A 64 23.65 -5.16 0.37
C ALA A 64 22.48 -5.13 1.36
N ILE A 65 22.14 -6.30 1.86
CA ILE A 65 21.17 -6.50 2.93
C ILE A 65 21.95 -6.41 4.25
N THR A 66 21.53 -5.48 5.09
CA THR A 66 22.03 -5.29 6.45
C THR A 66 21.04 -5.88 7.44
N VAL A 67 21.56 -6.54 8.47
CA VAL A 67 20.76 -7.18 9.53
C VAL A 67 21.28 -6.71 10.88
N THR A 68 20.37 -6.30 11.75
CA THR A 68 20.66 -5.94 13.15
C THR A 68 19.67 -6.64 14.08
N GLY A 69 20.05 -6.90 15.33
CA GLY A 69 19.27 -7.78 16.22
C GLY A 69 19.42 -9.27 15.88
N GLY A 70 18.74 -10.15 16.62
CA GLY A 70 18.90 -11.60 16.50
C GLY A 70 20.31 -12.12 16.82
N THR A 71 20.57 -13.39 16.48
CA THR A 71 21.85 -14.08 16.77
C THR A 71 22.57 -14.47 15.48
N SER A 72 23.79 -13.96 15.28
CA SER A 72 24.65 -14.36 14.16
C SER A 72 25.12 -15.82 14.29
N PRO A 73 25.30 -16.59 13.19
CA PRO A 73 25.25 -16.18 11.77
C PRO A 73 23.84 -16.09 11.17
N TYR A 74 23.70 -15.20 10.19
CA TYR A 74 22.48 -15.04 9.41
C TYR A 74 22.52 -15.84 8.10
N LYS A 75 21.39 -16.45 7.74
CA LYS A 75 21.16 -17.10 6.46
C LYS A 75 20.18 -16.28 5.64
N PHE A 76 20.49 -16.06 4.37
CA PHE A 76 19.68 -15.29 3.44
C PHE A 76 19.17 -16.19 2.33
N GLU A 77 17.87 -16.16 2.07
CA GLU A 77 17.21 -17.01 1.07
C GLU A 77 16.29 -16.14 0.21
N LEU A 78 16.40 -16.24 -1.11
CA LEU A 78 15.40 -15.69 -2.02
C LEU A 78 14.22 -16.66 -2.02
N SER A 79 13.13 -16.30 -1.35
CA SER A 79 11.97 -17.18 -1.21
C SER A 79 11.12 -17.20 -2.48
N TYR A 80 10.93 -16.04 -3.11
CA TYR A 80 10.13 -15.90 -4.33
C TYR A 80 10.47 -14.59 -5.07
N GLY A 81 10.19 -14.55 -6.37
CA GLY A 81 10.32 -13.36 -7.19
C GLY A 81 11.56 -13.30 -8.09
N SER A 82 11.78 -12.13 -8.70
CA SER A 82 12.84 -11.89 -9.68
C SER A 82 14.10 -11.32 -9.04
N GLY A 83 15.23 -12.00 -9.22
CA GLY A 83 16.53 -11.50 -8.77
C GLY A 83 17.53 -12.64 -8.56
N MET A 84 18.71 -12.29 -8.10
CA MET A 84 19.72 -13.25 -7.67
C MET A 84 20.22 -12.82 -6.30
N LEU A 85 20.19 -13.74 -5.33
CA LEU A 85 20.72 -13.54 -4.00
C LEU A 85 22.01 -14.34 -3.86
N THR A 86 23.09 -13.68 -3.47
CA THR A 86 24.38 -14.31 -3.15
C THR A 86 24.81 -13.80 -1.79
N GLN A 87 24.71 -14.65 -0.77
CA GLN A 87 24.87 -14.24 0.63
C GLN A 87 23.93 -13.07 0.96
N ASN A 88 24.45 -11.94 1.44
CA ASN A 88 23.66 -10.76 1.75
C ASN A 88 23.56 -9.77 0.57
N ILE A 89 24.02 -10.13 -0.64
CA ILE A 89 23.94 -9.25 -1.81
C ILE A 89 22.79 -9.70 -2.71
N PHE A 90 21.82 -8.81 -2.90
CA PHE A 90 20.71 -9.02 -3.83
C PHE A 90 20.91 -8.22 -5.10
N LYS A 91 20.90 -8.90 -6.25
CA LYS A 91 20.98 -8.30 -7.58
C LYS A 91 19.63 -8.41 -8.28
N THR A 92 19.12 -7.29 -8.75
CA THR A 92 17.85 -7.23 -9.48
C THR A 92 18.05 -7.76 -10.90
N SER A 93 17.15 -8.63 -11.38
CA SER A 93 17.26 -9.25 -12.71
C SER A 93 16.08 -9.00 -13.64
N ALA A 94 14.93 -8.60 -13.09
CA ALA A 94 13.76 -8.15 -13.84
C ALA A 94 12.93 -7.21 -12.96
N GLU A 95 12.04 -6.43 -13.57
CA GLU A 95 11.06 -5.65 -12.82
C GLU A 95 10.12 -6.59 -12.03
N GLY A 96 9.59 -6.11 -10.90
CA GLY A 96 8.74 -6.87 -10.00
C GLY A 96 9.26 -6.90 -8.56
N TYR A 97 8.72 -7.83 -7.78
CA TYR A 97 9.11 -8.01 -6.38
C TYR A 97 9.97 -9.26 -6.20
N ALA A 98 10.90 -9.18 -5.27
CA ALA A 98 11.59 -10.31 -4.69
C ALA A 98 11.34 -10.32 -3.19
N THR A 99 10.96 -11.47 -2.64
CA THR A 99 10.88 -11.64 -1.20
C THR A 99 12.00 -12.52 -0.71
N LEU A 100 12.72 -11.96 0.23
CA LEU A 100 13.86 -12.58 0.85
C LEU A 100 13.50 -12.93 2.29
N LYS A 101 14.08 -14.02 2.75
CA LYS A 101 13.99 -14.51 4.11
C LYS A 101 15.37 -14.40 4.73
N VAL A 102 15.44 -13.82 5.92
CA VAL A 102 16.62 -13.83 6.77
C VAL A 102 16.32 -14.71 7.97
N THR A 103 17.18 -15.69 8.22
CA THR A 103 17.10 -16.58 9.38
C THR A 103 18.32 -16.39 10.26
N ASP A 104 18.12 -16.25 11.57
CA ASP A 104 19.23 -16.18 12.53
C ASP A 104 19.63 -17.56 13.07
N ALA A 105 20.67 -17.60 13.90
CA ALA A 105 21.20 -18.83 14.49
C ALA A 105 20.20 -19.53 15.42
N ASP A 106 19.27 -18.76 16.02
CA ASP A 106 18.21 -19.27 16.91
C ASP A 106 16.97 -19.72 16.12
N SER A 107 17.08 -19.79 14.78
CA SER A 107 16.04 -20.20 13.85
C SER A 107 14.86 -19.22 13.73
N TYR A 108 14.98 -17.99 14.23
CA TYR A 108 14.01 -16.95 13.96
C TYR A 108 14.13 -16.50 12.51
N SER A 109 13.01 -16.54 11.78
CA SER A 109 12.95 -16.15 10.37
C SER A 109 12.13 -14.87 10.18
N GLN A 110 12.63 -13.94 9.38
CA GLN A 110 11.93 -12.73 8.98
C GLN A 110 11.91 -12.62 7.45
N TYR A 111 10.74 -12.36 6.89
CA TYR A 111 10.54 -12.09 5.47
C TYR A 111 10.49 -10.59 5.22
N PHE A 112 11.05 -10.15 4.08
CA PHE A 112 10.95 -8.78 3.58
C PHE A 112 10.96 -8.76 2.05
N SER A 113 10.33 -7.74 1.46
CA SER A 113 10.24 -7.62 0.00
C SER A 113 11.07 -6.43 -0.52
N ILE A 114 11.70 -6.64 -1.67
CA ILE A 114 12.42 -5.66 -2.47
C ILE A 114 11.64 -5.46 -3.76
N PHE A 115 11.41 -4.20 -4.14
CA PHE A 115 10.82 -3.86 -5.43
C PHE A 115 11.91 -3.43 -6.42
N THR A 116 11.83 -3.96 -7.64
CA THR A 116 12.61 -3.53 -8.81
C THR A 116 11.66 -2.96 -9.84
N GLY A 117 11.86 -1.73 -10.28
CA GLY A 117 11.01 -1.15 -11.32
C GLY A 117 11.38 0.27 -11.67
N THR A 118 10.91 0.71 -12.84
CA THR A 118 10.94 2.11 -13.23
C THR A 118 9.74 2.84 -12.65
N VAL A 119 9.97 4.00 -12.02
CA VAL A 119 8.90 4.89 -11.58
C VAL A 119 8.30 5.55 -12.82
N SER A 120 7.31 4.93 -13.43
CA SER A 120 6.54 5.49 -14.54
C SER A 120 5.16 5.90 -14.06
N GLY A 121 5.09 7.02 -13.33
CA GLY A 121 3.82 7.62 -12.95
C GLY A 121 3.94 8.75 -11.93
N THR A 122 3.04 9.73 -12.03
CA THR A 122 2.83 10.84 -11.07
C THR A 122 2.22 10.34 -9.75
N GLY A 123 2.83 9.32 -9.14
CA GLY A 123 2.55 8.82 -7.80
C GLY A 123 3.74 9.19 -6.92
N GLY A 124 3.61 10.26 -6.13
CA GLY A 124 4.70 10.81 -5.34
C GLY A 124 5.19 9.86 -4.26
N TYR A 125 6.51 9.66 -4.20
CA TYR A 125 7.16 9.08 -3.03
C TYR A 125 7.07 10.07 -1.87
N SER A 126 6.26 9.77 -0.87
CA SER A 126 6.34 10.40 0.45
C SER A 126 7.09 9.44 1.38
N GLY A 127 8.36 9.74 1.70
CA GLY A 127 9.14 8.97 2.68
C GLY A 127 9.68 7.61 2.19
N GLY A 128 9.85 7.39 0.89
CA GLY A 128 10.44 6.16 0.36
C GLY A 128 9.49 4.95 0.28
N VAL A 129 8.18 5.17 0.44
CA VAL A 129 7.16 4.14 0.21
C VAL A 129 6.46 4.42 -1.12
N PRO A 130 6.30 3.41 -2.01
CA PRO A 130 5.43 3.54 -3.17
C PRO A 130 4.00 3.90 -2.73
N GLN A 131 3.53 5.09 -3.09
CA GLN A 131 2.13 5.46 -2.92
C GLN A 131 1.37 4.93 -4.14
N TYR A 132 0.66 3.83 -3.95
CA TYR A 132 -0.26 3.33 -4.96
C TYR A 132 -1.56 4.11 -4.90
N PRO A 133 -2.23 4.39 -6.03
CA PRO A 133 -3.57 4.96 -5.98
C PRO A 133 -4.49 3.93 -5.31
N THR A 134 -5.13 4.36 -4.22
CA THR A 134 -6.05 3.54 -3.44
C THR A 134 -7.44 4.14 -3.41
N ALA A 135 -8.43 3.27 -3.19
CA ALA A 135 -9.80 3.67 -2.92
C ALA A 135 -10.32 2.94 -1.68
N PRO A 136 -11.13 3.62 -0.83
CA PRO A 136 -11.76 2.99 0.32
C PRO A 136 -12.87 2.03 -0.13
N VAL A 137 -12.93 0.87 0.52
CA VAL A 137 -14.07 -0.04 0.45
C VAL A 137 -14.96 0.20 1.66
N HIS A 138 -16.16 0.66 1.38
CA HIS A 138 -17.23 0.94 2.32
C HIS A 138 -17.99 -0.33 2.64
N ARG A 139 -18.31 -0.54 3.92
CA ARG A 139 -19.11 -1.67 4.39
C ARG A 139 -20.47 -1.19 4.89
N PHE A 140 -21.50 -1.92 4.49
CA PHE A 140 -22.86 -1.75 4.97
C PHE A 140 -23.40 -3.07 5.50
N TYR A 141 -24.30 -3.01 6.47
CA TYR A 141 -24.95 -4.17 7.07
C TYR A 141 -26.47 -4.03 7.06
N LYS A 142 -27.18 -5.11 6.71
CA LYS A 142 -28.64 -5.16 6.72
C LYS A 142 -29.14 -6.09 7.83
N ALA A 143 -29.50 -5.51 8.97
CA ALA A 143 -29.92 -6.28 10.16
C ALA A 143 -31.08 -7.25 9.92
N LEU A 144 -31.99 -6.95 8.99
CA LEU A 144 -33.12 -7.83 8.67
C LEU A 144 -32.69 -9.14 7.99
N THR A 145 -31.62 -9.12 7.22
CA THR A 145 -31.15 -10.29 6.44
C THR A 145 -29.82 -10.84 6.93
N GLY A 146 -29.04 -10.03 7.64
CA GLY A 146 -27.66 -10.34 8.01
C GLY A 146 -26.65 -10.08 6.89
N GLU A 147 -27.05 -9.47 5.77
CA GLU A 147 -26.18 -9.24 4.61
C GLU A 147 -25.15 -8.12 4.88
N HIS A 148 -23.89 -8.40 4.59
CA HIS A 148 -22.89 -7.36 4.36
C HIS A 148 -22.76 -6.99 2.87
N LEU A 149 -22.62 -5.69 2.60
CA LEU A 149 -22.28 -5.15 1.29
C LEU A 149 -20.92 -4.44 1.38
N TYR A 150 -20.02 -4.80 0.47
CA TYR A 150 -18.72 -4.15 0.28
C TYR A 150 -18.71 -3.41 -1.06
N THR A 151 -18.42 -2.12 -1.04
CA THR A 151 -18.55 -1.25 -2.21
C THR A 151 -17.56 -0.09 -2.22
N LEU A 152 -17.24 0.42 -3.41
CA LEU A 152 -16.50 1.68 -3.58
C LEU A 152 -17.38 2.92 -3.40
N SER A 153 -18.71 2.76 -3.30
CA SER A 153 -19.64 3.86 -3.09
C SER A 153 -20.02 3.99 -1.63
N SER A 154 -19.74 5.15 -1.04
CA SER A 154 -20.17 5.49 0.31
C SER A 154 -21.69 5.67 0.47
N THR A 155 -22.47 5.43 -0.59
CA THR A 155 -23.93 5.65 -0.59
C THR A 155 -24.78 4.50 -1.14
N GLU A 156 -24.18 3.44 -1.70
CA GLU A 156 -24.93 2.37 -2.39
C GLU A 156 -25.92 1.63 -1.47
N GLY A 157 -25.54 1.35 -0.22
CA GLY A 157 -26.38 0.60 0.71
C GLY A 157 -27.61 1.34 1.21
N PHE A 158 -27.65 2.68 1.15
CA PHE A 158 -28.73 3.46 1.76
C PHE A 158 -30.08 3.24 1.09
N ALA A 159 -30.12 3.15 -0.24
CA ALA A 159 -31.37 2.93 -0.98
C ALA A 159 -32.00 1.56 -0.65
N SER A 160 -31.18 0.61 -0.19
CA SER A 160 -31.60 -0.75 0.20
C SER A 160 -31.88 -0.87 1.71
N GLY A 161 -31.87 0.24 2.45
CA GLY A 161 -32.12 0.28 3.89
C GLY A 161 -31.01 -0.34 4.73
N MET A 162 -29.77 -0.40 4.22
CA MET A 162 -28.63 -0.91 4.97
C MET A 162 -28.02 0.18 5.86
N THR A 163 -27.48 -0.23 7.00
CA THR A 163 -26.73 0.64 7.90
C THR A 163 -25.29 0.76 7.43
N TYR A 164 -24.77 1.98 7.31
CA TYR A 164 -23.35 2.20 7.00
C TYR A 164 -22.48 1.92 8.23
N GLU A 165 -21.49 1.05 8.09
CA GLU A 165 -20.59 0.66 9.19
C GLU A 165 -19.23 1.37 9.12
N GLY A 166 -18.85 1.91 7.96
CA GLY A 166 -17.60 2.64 7.78
C GLY A 166 -16.75 2.14 6.61
N ILE A 167 -15.48 2.54 6.60
CA ILE A 167 -14.46 2.03 5.68
C ILE A 167 -13.90 0.75 6.29
N SER A 168 -13.93 -0.35 5.55
CA SER A 168 -13.43 -1.65 6.01
C SER A 168 -11.96 -1.85 5.70
N PHE A 169 -11.53 -1.52 4.47
CA PHE A 169 -10.16 -1.62 3.99
C PHE A 169 -10.00 -0.79 2.71
N ASN A 170 -8.76 -0.52 2.28
CA ASN A 170 -8.49 0.13 1.01
C ASN A 170 -8.10 -0.90 -0.05
N VAL A 171 -8.44 -0.65 -1.31
CA VAL A 171 -7.97 -1.44 -2.46
C VAL A 171 -7.06 -0.59 -3.34
N LEU A 172 -6.16 -1.24 -4.07
CA LEU A 172 -5.46 -0.61 -5.19
C LEU A 172 -6.46 -0.37 -6.33
N THR A 173 -6.43 0.80 -6.96
CA THR A 173 -7.38 1.14 -8.06
C THR A 173 -6.93 0.61 -9.42
N SER A 174 -5.74 0.03 -9.52
CA SER A 174 -5.19 -0.55 -10.76
C SER A 174 -4.27 -1.73 -10.46
N GLN A 175 -4.08 -2.59 -11.46
CA GLN A 175 -3.11 -3.69 -11.39
C GLN A 175 -1.68 -3.14 -11.53
N VAL A 176 -1.12 -2.67 -10.42
CA VAL A 176 0.20 -2.00 -10.39
C VAL A 176 1.38 -2.92 -10.76
N ASN A 177 1.19 -4.24 -10.74
CA ASN A 177 2.11 -5.27 -11.25
C ASN A 177 1.44 -6.65 -11.18
N ALA A 178 2.15 -7.71 -11.60
CA ALA A 178 1.66 -9.08 -11.60
C ALA A 178 1.25 -9.64 -10.22
N ASN A 179 1.77 -9.08 -9.12
CA ASN A 179 1.42 -9.50 -7.75
C ASN A 179 0.21 -8.74 -7.19
N ALA A 180 -0.28 -7.70 -7.88
CA ALA A 180 -1.58 -7.11 -7.60
C ALA A 180 -2.65 -7.99 -8.24
N ILE A 181 -3.34 -8.77 -7.42
CA ILE A 181 -4.41 -9.68 -7.85
C ILE A 181 -5.76 -8.98 -7.78
N ALA A 182 -6.62 -9.28 -8.75
CA ALA A 182 -7.96 -8.71 -8.81
C ALA A 182 -8.83 -9.22 -7.65
N ILE A 183 -9.60 -8.31 -7.07
CA ILE A 183 -10.65 -8.61 -6.10
C ILE A 183 -12.00 -8.34 -6.76
N TYR A 184 -12.88 -9.32 -6.67
CA TYR A 184 -14.18 -9.35 -7.30
C TYR A 184 -15.28 -9.06 -6.29
N ARG A 185 -16.27 -8.27 -6.73
CA ARG A 185 -17.56 -8.20 -6.06
C ARG A 185 -18.41 -9.36 -6.57
N CYS A 186 -18.77 -10.27 -5.68
CA CYS A 186 -19.53 -11.45 -5.99
C CYS A 186 -20.89 -11.43 -5.30
N VAL A 187 -21.87 -12.10 -5.89
CA VAL A 187 -23.20 -12.34 -5.31
C VAL A 187 -23.42 -13.84 -5.19
N SER A 188 -23.72 -14.30 -3.98
CA SER A 188 -24.00 -15.70 -3.67
C SER A 188 -25.25 -16.19 -4.40
N ASN A 189 -25.20 -17.39 -4.99
CA ASN A 189 -26.37 -18.04 -5.59
C ASN A 189 -27.32 -18.68 -4.56
N VAL A 190 -26.93 -18.71 -3.28
CA VAL A 190 -27.73 -19.33 -2.20
C VAL A 190 -28.74 -18.35 -1.63
N ASN A 191 -28.29 -17.15 -1.29
CA ASN A 191 -29.07 -16.13 -0.57
C ASN A 191 -28.98 -14.74 -1.22
N SER A 192 -28.31 -14.61 -2.37
CA SER A 192 -28.09 -13.34 -3.07
C SER A 192 -27.30 -12.30 -2.27
N PHE A 193 -26.55 -12.72 -1.24
CA PHE A 193 -25.70 -11.80 -0.48
C PHE A 193 -24.40 -11.49 -1.21
N HIS A 194 -23.97 -10.25 -1.06
CA HIS A 194 -22.70 -9.79 -1.60
C HIS A 194 -21.53 -10.34 -0.80
N PHE A 195 -20.42 -10.62 -1.48
CA PHE A 195 -19.17 -11.00 -0.84
C PHE A 195 -17.95 -10.63 -1.68
N VAL A 196 -16.80 -10.65 -1.02
CA VAL A 196 -15.49 -10.34 -1.59
C VAL A 196 -14.80 -11.63 -2.00
N SER A 197 -14.26 -11.71 -3.21
CA SER A 197 -13.53 -12.90 -3.66
C SER A 197 -12.27 -12.57 -4.46
N ILE A 198 -11.28 -13.45 -4.39
CA ILE A 198 -10.12 -13.44 -5.29
C ILE A 198 -10.36 -14.27 -6.57
N GLN A 199 -11.50 -14.96 -6.65
CA GLN A 199 -11.83 -15.84 -7.76
C GLN A 199 -12.96 -15.25 -8.59
N ALA A 200 -12.73 -15.07 -9.89
CA ALA A 200 -13.76 -14.62 -10.83
C ALA A 200 -14.96 -15.57 -10.93
N ALA A 201 -14.80 -16.83 -10.49
CA ALA A 201 -15.85 -17.83 -10.45
C ALA A 201 -16.87 -17.60 -9.32
N CYS A 202 -16.59 -16.71 -8.36
CA CYS A 202 -17.51 -16.33 -7.28
C CYS A 202 -18.16 -17.53 -6.55
N ALA A 203 -17.41 -18.60 -6.30
CA ALA A 203 -17.92 -19.83 -5.69
C ALA A 203 -19.21 -20.39 -6.36
N GLY A 204 -19.35 -20.21 -7.67
CA GLY A 204 -20.55 -20.59 -8.44
C GLY A 204 -21.68 -19.55 -8.42
N GLY A 205 -21.47 -18.41 -7.77
CA GLY A 205 -22.34 -17.24 -7.77
C GLY A 205 -22.11 -16.31 -8.97
N LYS A 206 -22.73 -15.13 -8.92
CA LYS A 206 -22.62 -14.11 -9.96
C LYS A 206 -21.42 -13.21 -9.69
N ASN A 207 -20.58 -13.03 -10.71
CA ASN A 207 -19.51 -12.04 -10.71
C ASN A 207 -20.05 -10.69 -11.21
N GLU A 208 -19.93 -9.64 -10.40
CA GLU A 208 -20.34 -8.28 -10.76
C GLU A 208 -19.20 -7.40 -11.28
N GLY A 209 -17.97 -7.92 -11.24
CA GLY A 209 -16.78 -7.27 -11.78
C GLY A 209 -15.67 -7.11 -10.76
N ILE A 210 -14.54 -6.61 -11.28
CA ILE A 210 -13.39 -6.19 -10.48
C ILE A 210 -13.70 -4.82 -9.89
N TYR A 211 -13.56 -4.68 -8.57
CA TYR A 211 -13.72 -3.38 -7.90
C TYR A 211 -12.44 -2.93 -7.18
N GLY A 212 -11.31 -3.59 -7.45
CA GLY A 212 -10.01 -3.24 -6.88
C GLY A 212 -9.01 -4.39 -6.98
N TYR A 213 -7.80 -4.12 -6.50
CA TYR A 213 -6.72 -5.11 -6.41
C TYR A 213 -6.12 -5.13 -5.00
N ALA A 214 -5.56 -6.27 -4.61
CA ALA A 214 -4.76 -6.44 -3.40
C ALA A 214 -3.47 -7.16 -3.76
N PHE A 215 -2.44 -7.06 -2.91
CA PHE A 215 -1.23 -7.85 -3.11
C PHE A 215 -1.45 -9.30 -2.67
N ASN A 216 -0.90 -10.26 -3.42
CA ASN A 216 -0.89 -11.67 -3.02
C ASN A 216 0.23 -12.03 -2.04
N TYR A 217 0.98 -11.03 -1.56
CA TYR A 217 2.06 -11.16 -0.57
C TYR A 217 2.03 -9.94 0.37
N SER A 218 2.64 -10.08 1.55
CA SER A 218 2.74 -8.99 2.53
C SER A 218 3.68 -7.90 2.04
N ALA A 219 3.11 -6.80 1.53
CA ALA A 219 3.88 -5.63 1.11
C ALA A 219 3.96 -4.58 2.22
N ILE A 220 4.89 -3.63 2.09
CA ILE A 220 4.95 -2.48 2.99
C ILE A 220 3.62 -1.72 3.00
N ASN A 221 3.20 -1.24 4.18
CA ASN A 221 1.94 -0.52 4.38
C ASN A 221 0.68 -1.28 3.91
N THR A 222 0.68 -2.61 4.06
CA THR A 222 -0.51 -3.42 3.85
C THR A 222 -0.99 -4.10 5.13
N VAL A 223 -2.24 -4.56 5.12
CA VAL A 223 -2.87 -5.39 6.14
C VAL A 223 -3.50 -6.60 5.48
N PRO A 224 -3.42 -7.80 6.09
CA PRO A 224 -4.16 -8.95 5.60
C PRO A 224 -5.66 -8.72 5.80
N VAL A 225 -6.45 -8.97 4.76
CA VAL A 225 -7.92 -9.05 4.87
C VAL A 225 -8.30 -10.50 4.64
N ASN A 226 -9.04 -11.05 5.59
CA ASN A 226 -9.50 -12.43 5.58
C ASN A 226 -11.00 -12.48 5.26
N SER A 227 -11.41 -13.55 4.59
CA SER A 227 -12.81 -13.88 4.36
C SER A 227 -13.27 -14.92 5.37
N TYR A 228 -14.46 -14.69 5.92
CA TYR A 228 -15.15 -15.60 6.82
C TYR A 228 -16.59 -15.83 6.35
N LEU A 229 -17.17 -16.97 6.71
CA LEU A 229 -18.56 -17.33 6.38
C LEU A 229 -19.31 -17.67 7.66
N HIS A 230 -20.48 -17.06 7.85
CA HIS A 230 -21.37 -17.43 8.93
C HIS A 230 -22.08 -18.75 8.59
N PRO A 231 -21.97 -19.81 9.41
CA PRO A 231 -22.43 -21.14 9.04
C PRO A 231 -23.96 -21.22 8.83
N THR A 232 -24.74 -20.48 9.63
CA THR A 232 -26.21 -20.48 9.55
C THR A 232 -26.77 -19.37 8.65
N LEU A 233 -26.35 -18.12 8.84
CA LEU A 233 -26.81 -16.97 8.05
C LEU A 233 -26.31 -16.98 6.59
N ARG A 234 -25.26 -17.76 6.31
CA ARG A 234 -24.61 -17.83 4.99
C ARG A 234 -24.12 -16.45 4.51
N ASP A 235 -23.83 -15.57 5.45
CA ASP A 235 -23.28 -14.24 5.21
C ASP A 235 -21.75 -14.27 5.21
N TYR A 236 -21.15 -13.42 4.37
CA TYR A 236 -19.71 -13.34 4.18
C TYR A 236 -19.17 -12.07 4.84
N LEU A 237 -18.15 -12.24 5.66
CA LEU A 237 -17.43 -11.14 6.28
C LEU A 237 -16.00 -11.08 5.73
N ALA A 238 -15.65 -9.98 5.11
CA ALA A 238 -14.27 -9.58 4.82
C ALA A 238 -13.79 -8.59 5.89
N THR A 239 -12.73 -8.94 6.63
CA THR A 239 -12.21 -8.10 7.71
C THR A 239 -10.72 -8.32 7.96
N THR A 240 -10.06 -7.31 8.53
CA THR A 240 -8.70 -7.40 9.09
C THR A 240 -8.70 -7.91 10.54
N SER A 241 -9.87 -8.02 11.17
CA SER A 241 -10.03 -8.37 12.59
C SER A 241 -10.60 -9.77 12.78
N GLU A 242 -9.74 -10.71 13.19
CA GLU A 242 -10.20 -12.05 13.57
C GLU A 242 -11.16 -12.02 14.77
N GLN A 243 -10.96 -11.06 15.69
CA GLN A 243 -11.83 -10.90 16.85
C GLN A 243 -13.26 -10.51 16.44
N GLU A 244 -13.41 -9.65 15.43
CA GLU A 244 -14.74 -9.29 14.89
C GLU A 244 -15.44 -10.54 14.34
N ALA A 245 -14.74 -11.31 13.50
CA ALA A 245 -15.29 -12.50 12.88
C ALA A 245 -15.70 -13.56 13.91
N THR A 246 -14.81 -13.88 14.86
CA THR A 246 -15.05 -14.89 15.88
C THR A 246 -16.15 -14.48 16.86
N SER A 247 -16.20 -13.20 17.27
CA SER A 247 -17.27 -12.68 18.13
C SER A 247 -18.63 -12.69 17.41
N GLY A 248 -18.63 -12.53 16.08
CA GLY A 248 -19.82 -12.64 15.24
C GLY A 248 -20.21 -14.06 14.84
N GLY A 249 -19.50 -15.10 15.30
CA GLY A 249 -19.81 -16.49 14.97
C GLY A 249 -19.42 -16.94 13.55
N TYR A 250 -18.54 -16.20 12.88
CA TYR A 250 -18.07 -16.53 11.54
C TYR A 250 -16.90 -17.54 11.57
N ALA A 251 -16.86 -18.42 10.58
CA ALA A 251 -15.76 -19.38 10.37
C ALA A 251 -14.80 -18.88 9.28
N PHE A 252 -13.49 -19.00 9.50
CA PHE A 252 -12.47 -18.62 8.52
C PHE A 252 -12.55 -19.48 7.27
N ILE A 253 -12.54 -18.85 6.09
CA ILE A 253 -12.58 -19.57 4.79
C ILE A 253 -11.43 -19.21 3.85
N GLY A 254 -10.63 -18.18 4.14
CA GLY A 254 -9.41 -17.90 3.38
C GLY A 254 -8.87 -16.48 3.52
N LEU A 255 -7.62 -16.30 3.10
CA LEU A 255 -6.98 -14.99 2.94
C LEU A 255 -7.38 -14.38 1.58
N LEU A 256 -7.90 -13.15 1.58
CA LEU A 256 -8.23 -12.42 0.35
C LEU A 256 -7.01 -11.69 -0.23
N GLY A 257 -6.02 -11.37 0.61
CA GLY A 257 -4.78 -10.73 0.20
C GLY A 257 -4.33 -9.67 1.20
N PHE A 258 -3.36 -8.88 0.77
CA PHE A 258 -2.74 -7.81 1.54
C PHE A 258 -3.14 -6.47 0.93
N PHE A 259 -4.00 -5.77 1.65
CA PHE A 259 -4.68 -4.56 1.23
C PHE A 259 -3.94 -3.33 1.78
N PRO A 260 -3.82 -2.23 1.03
CA PRO A 260 -3.24 -0.99 1.55
C PRO A 260 -3.89 -0.52 2.86
N LYS A 261 -3.06 0.00 3.78
CA LYS A 261 -3.52 0.71 4.98
C LYS A 261 -4.12 2.07 4.64
#